data_AF-A0A4P8KNQ2-F1
#
_entry.id   AF-A0A4P8KNQ2-F1
#
_cell.length_a   1.000
_cell.length_b   1.000
_cell.length_c   1.000
_cell.angle_alpha   90.00
_cell.angle_beta   90.00
_cell.angle_gamma   90.00
#
_symmetry.space_group_name_H-M   'P 1'
#
loop_
_entity.id
_entity.type
_entity.pdbx_description
1 polymer ?
#
loop_
_entity_poly.entity_id
_entity_poly.type
_entity_poly.pdbx_seq_one_letter_code
_entity_poly.pdbx_strand_id
1 'polypeptide(L)' 'MRSLLWFAVGTTAGFVLAHLVNKDPRGHEMLAEIDARITEFTDRIQDAYHEQQARFETGADAEGSAADDR' A
#
# COMPACT_ATOMS: atom_id res chain seq x y z
N MET A 1 27.87 20.29 -17.99
CA MET A 1 26.60 20.80 -18.55
C MET A 1 25.52 19.74 -18.74
N ARG A 2 25.85 18.49 -19.09
CA ARG A 2 24.86 17.43 -19.37
C ARG A 2 24.04 17.00 -18.13
N SER A 3 24.63 16.99 -16.94
CA SER A 3 23.92 16.74 -15.68
C SER A 3 22.90 17.83 -15.36
N LEU A 4 23.24 19.09 -15.65
CA LEU A 4 22.34 20.22 -15.42
C LEU A 4 21.16 20.19 -16.38
N LEU A 5 21.37 19.74 -17.62
CA LEU A 5 20.29 19.48 -18.58
C LEU A 5 19.37 18.36 -18.11
N TRP A 6 19.93 17.24 -17.64
CA TRP A 6 19.12 16.14 -17.08
C TRP A 6 18.37 16.56 -15.82
N PHE A 7 18.98 17.38 -14.97
CA PHE A 7 18.34 17.95 -13.79
C PHE A 7 17.18 18.85 -14.18
N ALA A 8 17.38 19.77 -15.13
CA ALA A 8 16.33 20.65 -15.63
C ALA A 8 15.17 19.84 -16.22
N VAL A 9 15.45 18.82 -17.04
CA VAL A 9 14.43 17.93 -17.60
C VAL A 9 13.64 17.22 -16.50
N GLY A 10 14.31 16.66 -15.49
CA GLY A 10 13.66 16.00 -14.36
C GLY A 10 12.78 16.95 -13.56
N THR A 11 13.29 18.14 -13.23
CA THR A 11 12.55 19.16 -12.48
C THR A 11 11.33 19.67 -13.26
N THR A 12 11.47 19.97 -14.55
CA THR A 12 10.35 20.42 -15.37
C THR A 12 9.29 19.32 -15.53
N ALA A 13 9.70 18.08 -15.77
CA ALA A 13 8.78 16.94 -15.86
C ALA A 13 8.01 16.72 -14.55
N GLY A 14 8.70 16.74 -13.40
CA GLY A 14 8.07 16.62 -12.08
C GLY A 14 7.11 17.77 -11.77
N PHE A 15 7.48 19.00 -12.13
CA PHE A 15 6.61 20.16 -11.94
C PHE A 15 5.35 20.09 -12.81
N VAL A 16 5.44 19.65 -14.06
CA VAL A 16 4.27 19.48 -14.93
C VAL A 16 3.32 18.43 -14.38
N LEU A 17 3.82 17.29 -13.91
CA LEU A 17 3.00 16.25 -13.28
C LEU A 17 2.28 16.80 -12.03
N ALA A 18 3.00 17.48 -11.14
CA ALA A 18 2.41 18.11 -9.96
C ALA A 18 1.39 19.20 -10.32
N HIS A 19 1.66 20.01 -11.35
CA HIS A 19 0.75 21.07 -11.79
C HIS A 19 -0.52 20.51 -12.43
N LEU A 20 -0.41 19.41 -13.19
CA LEU A 20 -1.54 18.75 -13.83
C LEU A 20 -2.46 18.10 -12.79
N VAL A 21 -1.87 17.42 -11.80
CA VAL A 21 -2.61 16.85 -10.66
C VAL A 21 -3.30 17.93 -9.83
N ASN A 22 -2.64 19.09 -9.62
CA ASN A 22 -3.18 20.17 -8.79
C ASN A 22 -4.22 21.05 -9.49
N LYS A 23 -4.21 21.14 -10.83
CA LYS A 23 -5.04 22.11 -11.58
C LYS A 23 -6.18 21.46 -12.36
N ASP A 24 -6.11 20.16 -12.63
CA ASP A 24 -7.15 19.42 -13.35
C ASP A 24 -8.03 18.64 -12.35
N PRO A 25 -9.35 18.87 -12.28
CA PRO A 25 -10.24 18.12 -11.39
C PRO A 25 -10.15 16.59 -11.60
N ARG A 26 -9.73 16.16 -12.80
CA ARG A 26 -9.49 14.77 -13.17
C ARG A 26 -8.29 14.14 -12.46
N GLY A 27 -7.32 14.95 -12.01
CA GLY A 27 -6.17 14.49 -11.24
C GLY A 27 -6.59 13.97 -9.86
N HIS A 28 -7.55 14.62 -9.22
CA HIS A 28 -8.11 14.16 -7.94
C HIS A 28 -8.88 12.84 -8.09
N GLU A 29 -9.65 12.68 -9.17
CA GLU A 29 -10.37 11.43 -9.45
C GLU A 29 -9.39 10.26 -9.67
N MET A 30 -8.30 10.49 -10.41
CA MET A 30 -7.29 9.46 -10.65
C MET A 30 -6.54 9.06 -9.37
N LEU A 31 -6.20 10.04 -8.51
CA LEU A 31 -5.62 9.76 -7.20
C LEU A 31 -6.59 8.99 -6.29
N ALA A 32 -7.87 9.36 -6.28
CA ALA A 32 -8.90 8.68 -5.51
C ALA A 32 -9.10 7.23 -5.99
N GLU A 33 -9.04 6.98 -7.29
CA GLU A 33 -9.10 5.63 -7.84
C GLU A 33 -7.88 4.79 -7.43
N ILE A 34 -6.68 5.38 -7.46
CA ILE A 34 -5.46 4.70 -6.99
C ILE A 34 -5.56 4.37 -5.51
N ASP A 35 -5.98 5.33 -4.69
CA ASP A 35 -6.13 5.16 -3.24
C ASP A 35 -7.13 4.05 -2.91
N ALA A 36 -8.27 4.01 -3.62
CA ALA A 36 -9.26 2.95 -3.48
C ALA A 36 -8.68 1.57 -3.79
N ARG A 37 -7.91 1.44 -4.87
CA ARG A 37 -7.27 0.17 -5.26
C ARG A 37 -6.20 -0.27 -4.26
N ILE A 38 -5.42 0.67 -3.72
CA ILE A 38 -4.39 0.38 -2.72
C ILE A 38 -5.03 -0.05 -1.40
N THR A 39 -6.10 0.63 -0.98
CA THR A 39 -6.88 0.27 0.21
C THR A 39 -7.44 -1.14 0.07
N GLU A 40 -8.12 -1.44 -1.05
CA GLU A 40 -8.69 -2.77 -1.32
C GLU A 40 -7.63 -3.88 -1.33
N PHE A 41 -6.46 -3.60 -1.90
CA PHE A 41 -5.34 -4.54 -1.87
C PHE A 41 -4.81 -4.75 -0.45
N THR A 42 -4.66 -3.68 0.31
CA THR A 42 -4.13 -3.72 1.68
C THR A 42 -5.09 -4.48 2.60
N ASP A 43 -6.39 -4.21 2.51
CA ASP A 43 -7.43 -4.92 3.28
C ASP A 43 -7.37 -6.42 3.01
N ARG A 44 -7.28 -6.84 1.73
CA ARG A 44 -7.17 -8.27 1.40
C ARG A 44 -5.91 -8.93 1.97
N ILE A 45 -4.78 -8.23 1.97
CA ILE A 45 -3.55 -8.75 2.59
C ILE A 45 -3.70 -8.83 4.10
N GLN A 46 -4.29 -7.81 4.72
CA GLN A 46 -4.52 -7.77 6.16
C GLN A 46 -5.44 -8.91 6.60
N ASP A 47 -6.54 -9.16 5.87
CA ASP A 47 -7.46 -10.26 6.14
C ASP A 47 -6.76 -11.61 6.04
N ALA A 48 -5.96 -11.83 4.99
CA ALA A 48 -5.17 -13.06 4.85
C ALA A 48 -4.15 -13.23 5.98
N TYR A 49 -3.53 -12.14 6.43
CA TYR A 49 -2.59 -12.16 7.55
C TYR A 49 -3.29 -12.50 8.87
N HIS A 50 -4.44 -11.88 9.15
CA HIS A 50 -5.24 -12.21 10.34
C HIS A 50 -5.78 -13.63 10.31
N GLU A 51 -6.20 -14.14 9.16
CA GLU A 51 -6.59 -15.54 9.02
C GLU A 51 -5.42 -16.49 9.33
N GLN A 52 -4.22 -16.13 8.86
CA GLN A 52 -3.02 -16.90 9.16
C GLN A 52 -2.65 -16.82 10.64
N GLN A 53 -2.78 -15.64 11.26
CA GLN A 53 -2.54 -15.43 12.68
C GLN A 53 -3.53 -16.23 13.54
N ALA A 54 -4.82 -16.23 13.20
CA ALA A 54 -5.84 -17.01 13.89
C ALA A 54 -5.58 -18.52 13.82
N ARG A 55 -5.02 -19.01 12.70
CA ARG A 55 -4.60 -20.42 12.57
C ARG A 55 -3.42 -20.76 13.48
N PHE A 56 -2.47 -19.83 13.66
CA PHE A 56 -1.34 -20.03 14.58
C PHE A 56 -1.76 -19.94 16.06
N GLU A 57 -2.63 -18.99 16.41
CA GLU A 57 -3.17 -18.85 17.78
C GLU A 57 -4.04 -20.06 18.15
N THR A 58 -4.95 -20.48 17.28
CA THR A 58 -5.78 -21.69 17.52
C THR A 58 -4.93 -22.96 17.66
N GLY A 59 -3.84 -23.07 16.89
CA GLY A 59 -2.90 -24.20 17.00
C GLY A 59 -2.13 -24.19 18.31
N ALA A 60 -1.64 -23.03 18.73
CA ALA A 60 -0.89 -22.87 19.98
C ALA A 60 -1.77 -23.13 21.22
N ASP A 61 -3.04 -22.67 21.21
CA ASP A 61 -3.98 -22.92 22.30
C ASP A 61 -4.36 -24.42 22.41
N ALA A 62 -4.50 -25.12 21.28
CA ALA A 62 -4.77 -26.56 21.25
C ALA A 62 -3.57 -27.40 21.76
N GLU A 63 -2.35 -27.03 21.38
CA GLU A 63 -1.13 -27.70 21.87
C GLU A 63 -0.88 -27.41 23.36
N GLY A 64 -1.13 -26.18 23.83
CA GLY A 64 -1.03 -25.81 25.24
C GLY A 64 -2.05 -26.55 26.12
N SER A 65 -3.30 -26.66 25.68
CA SER A 65 -4.34 -27.40 26.41
C SER A 65 -4.08 -28.92 26.46
N ALA A 66 -3.43 -29.50 25.44
CA ALA A 66 -3.06 -30.91 25.44
C ALA A 66 -1.80 -31.22 26.28
N ALA A 67 -1.02 -30.19 26.64
CA ALA A 67 0.13 -30.29 27.52
C ALA A 67 -0.22 -30.09 29.01
N ASP A 68 -1.27 -29.30 29.31
CA ASP A 68 -1.77 -29.08 30.69
C ASP A 68 -2.55 -30.29 31.24
N ASP A 69 -3.07 -31.16 30.38
CA ASP A 69 -3.84 -32.37 30.73
C ASP A 69 -2.97 -33.65 30.93
N ARG A 70 -1.65 -33.51 31.12
CA ARG A 70 -0.69 -34.61 31.42
C ARG A 70 0.06 -34.37 32.73
#